data_AF-A0A6J4NWP9-F1
#
_entry.id   AF-A0A6J4NWP9-F1
#
_cell.length_a   1.000
_cell.length_b   1.000
_cell.length_c   1.000
_cell.angle_alpha   90.00
_cell.angle_beta   90.00
_cell.angle_gamma   90.00
#
_symmetry.space_group_name_H-M   'P 1'
#
loop_
_entity.id
_entity.type
_entity.pdbx_description
1 polymer ?
#
loop_
_entity_poly.entity_id
_entity_poly.type
_entity_poly.pdbx_seq_one_letter_code
_entity_poly.pdbx_strand_id
1 'polypeptide(L)'
;PMGPDAAHTGAATTDPLTVVVSPASGAAPGSTSLYEDAGDGFGHESGEYARREVSCEASENRITVRFGARGGSFVPQRETIHLELRGVESARGVSVNGEGAGSRATEGGLMVTLPETGGETVVEVVL
;
A
#
# COMPACT_ATOMS: atom_id res chain seq x y z
N PRO A 1 6.20 3.33 4.44
CA PRO A 1 6.40 2.17 3.53
C PRO A 1 7.72 1.50 3.90
N MET A 2 7.81 0.18 3.75
CA MET A 2 8.98 -0.63 4.14
C MET A 2 9.19 -1.73 3.11
N GLY A 3 10.42 -1.92 2.64
CA GLY A 3 10.81 -3.14 1.90
C GLY A 3 11.27 -4.23 2.88
N PRO A 4 11.56 -5.44 2.38
CA PRO A 4 12.21 -6.47 3.18
C PRO A 4 13.62 -6.04 3.60
N ASP A 5 14.14 -6.67 4.64
CA ASP A 5 15.52 -6.45 5.08
C ASP A 5 16.51 -6.79 3.94
N ALA A 6 17.47 -5.90 3.72
CA ALA A 6 18.47 -6.01 2.67
C ALA A 6 19.85 -5.62 3.21
N ALA A 7 20.90 -6.29 2.72
CA ALA A 7 22.27 -5.99 3.12
C ALA A 7 22.76 -4.61 2.61
N HIS A 8 22.17 -4.13 1.52
CA HIS A 8 22.44 -2.82 0.92
C HIS A 8 21.26 -2.40 0.01
N THR A 9 21.19 -1.12 -0.36
CA THR A 9 20.07 -0.54 -1.13
C THR A 9 19.87 -1.13 -2.53
N GLY A 10 20.92 -1.67 -3.16
CA GLY A 10 20.82 -2.34 -4.48
C GLY A 10 20.59 -3.86 -4.44
N ALA A 11 20.18 -4.43 -3.29
CA ALA A 11 19.96 -5.87 -3.19
C ALA A 11 18.66 -6.28 -3.90
N ALA A 12 18.59 -7.50 -4.41
CA ALA A 12 17.57 -7.92 -5.39
C ALA A 12 16.12 -8.00 -4.87
N THR A 13 15.86 -8.02 -3.57
CA THR A 13 14.50 -8.24 -3.05
C THR A 13 13.82 -6.92 -2.67
N THR A 14 12.84 -6.50 -3.47
CA THR A 14 11.93 -5.38 -3.14
C THR A 14 10.50 -5.85 -2.84
N ASP A 15 10.28 -7.16 -2.82
CA ASP A 15 8.98 -7.82 -2.65
C ASP A 15 8.96 -8.60 -1.32
N PRO A 16 7.92 -8.45 -0.47
CA PRO A 16 6.79 -7.53 -0.58
C PRO A 16 7.13 -6.08 -0.19
N LEU A 17 6.45 -5.12 -0.81
CA LEU A 17 6.36 -3.77 -0.23
C LEU A 17 5.33 -3.79 0.90
N THR A 18 5.73 -3.43 2.11
CA THR A 18 4.81 -3.28 3.24
C THR A 18 4.39 -1.82 3.42
N VAL A 19 3.09 -1.56 3.36
CA VAL A 19 2.49 -0.25 3.61
C VAL A 19 1.69 -0.34 4.90
N VAL A 20 2.22 0.27 5.95
CA VAL A 20 1.54 0.37 7.25
C VAL A 20 0.69 1.63 7.27
N VAL A 21 -0.61 1.46 7.49
CA VAL A 21 -1.58 2.52 7.69
C VAL A 21 -2.08 2.44 9.13
N SER A 22 -2.13 3.57 9.82
CA SER A 22 -2.66 3.66 11.20
C SER A 22 -4.00 4.42 11.17
N PRO A 23 -5.11 3.75 10.80
CA PRO A 23 -6.42 4.37 10.76
C PRO A 23 -6.90 4.73 12.16
N ALA A 24 -7.57 5.87 12.30
CA ALA A 24 -8.16 6.32 13.56
C ALA A 24 -9.56 6.90 13.29
N SER A 25 -10.58 6.36 13.96
CA SER A 25 -11.93 6.89 13.86
C SER A 25 -11.97 8.35 14.33
N GLY A 26 -12.62 9.22 13.55
CA GLY A 26 -12.71 10.66 13.83
C GLY A 26 -11.46 11.46 13.47
N ALA A 27 -10.39 10.83 12.99
CA ALA A 27 -9.28 11.54 12.37
C ALA A 27 -9.67 12.06 10.98
N ALA A 28 -9.07 13.18 10.57
CA ALA A 28 -9.19 13.65 9.20
C ALA A 28 -8.60 12.62 8.21
N PRO A 29 -9.10 12.55 6.96
CA PRO A 29 -8.48 11.77 5.90
C PRO A 29 -6.98 12.07 5.78
N GLY A 30 -6.17 11.03 5.61
CA GLY A 30 -4.72 11.15 5.44
C GLY A 30 -4.28 10.64 4.07
N SER A 31 -3.23 11.25 3.49
CA SER A 31 -2.59 10.71 2.29
C SER A 31 -1.07 10.87 2.31
N THR A 32 -0.40 10.08 1.48
CA THR A 32 1.04 10.14 1.23
C THR A 32 1.34 9.80 -0.23
N SER A 33 2.50 10.20 -0.73
CA SER A 33 2.95 9.86 -2.08
C SER A 33 4.00 8.76 -2.00
N LEU A 34 3.72 7.62 -2.64
CA LEU A 34 4.70 6.57 -2.90
C LEU A 34 5.43 6.90 -4.20
N TYR A 35 6.74 7.12 -4.11
CA TYR A 35 7.62 7.44 -5.22
C TYR A 35 8.73 6.39 -5.32
N GLU A 36 9.00 5.93 -6.54
CA GLU A 36 10.04 4.95 -6.85
C GLU A 36 10.65 5.24 -8.22
N ASP A 37 11.93 4.96 -8.40
CA ASP A 37 12.63 5.05 -9.68
C ASP A 37 13.76 3.99 -9.70
N ALA A 38 14.66 4.07 -10.69
CA ALA A 38 15.78 3.14 -10.80
C ALA A 38 16.78 3.24 -9.63
N GLY A 39 16.75 4.33 -8.86
CA GLY A 39 17.71 4.60 -7.78
C GLY A 39 19.10 5.02 -8.28
N ASP A 40 19.33 5.06 -9.59
CA ASP A 40 20.55 5.50 -10.25
C ASP A 40 20.28 6.37 -11.49
N GLY A 41 21.28 7.14 -11.89
CA GLY A 41 21.20 8.03 -13.04
C GLY A 41 20.19 9.19 -12.91
N PHE A 42 19.73 9.69 -14.05
CA PHE A 42 18.89 10.89 -14.18
C PHE A 42 17.55 10.61 -14.90
N GLY A 43 17.18 9.34 -15.10
CA GLY A 43 15.95 8.97 -15.82
C GLY A 43 14.69 9.60 -15.22
N HIS A 44 14.67 9.78 -13.90
CA HIS A 44 13.56 10.43 -13.18
C HIS A 44 13.26 11.85 -13.68
N GLU A 45 14.27 12.60 -14.14
CA GLU A 45 14.08 13.95 -14.71
C GLU A 45 13.28 13.92 -16.01
N SER A 46 13.31 12.79 -16.72
CA SER A 46 12.59 12.55 -17.97
C SER A 46 11.28 11.77 -17.79
N GLY A 47 10.85 11.53 -16.55
CA GLY A 47 9.61 10.81 -16.25
C GLY A 47 9.76 9.31 -15.97
N GLU A 48 10.99 8.78 -15.89
CA GLU A 48 11.28 7.39 -15.53
C GLU A 48 11.19 7.17 -14.02
N TYR A 49 9.99 7.42 -13.50
CA TYR A 49 9.62 7.17 -12.11
C TYR A 49 8.26 6.47 -12.05
N ALA A 50 7.91 6.02 -10.87
CA ALA A 50 6.61 5.50 -10.48
C ALA A 50 6.13 6.37 -9.33
N ARG A 51 4.97 7.01 -9.50
CA ARG A 51 4.37 7.80 -8.43
C ARG A 51 2.90 7.47 -8.29
N ARG A 52 2.45 7.21 -7.07
CA ARG A 52 1.02 7.09 -6.75
C ARG A 52 0.71 7.73 -5.41
N GLU A 53 -0.52 8.19 -5.24
CA GLU A 53 -1.03 8.57 -3.93
C GLU A 53 -1.56 7.32 -3.20
N VAL A 54 -1.28 7.23 -1.90
CA VAL A 54 -1.91 6.28 -0.98
C VAL A 54 -2.69 7.09 0.05
N SER A 55 -3.99 6.90 0.12
CA SER A 55 -4.88 7.62 1.05
C SER A 55 -5.67 6.68 1.94
N CYS A 56 -6.05 7.17 3.11
CA CYS A 56 -6.83 6.44 4.10
C CYS A 56 -7.92 7.34 4.68
N GLU A 57 -9.12 6.79 4.74
CA GLU A 57 -10.29 7.37 5.41
C GLU A 57 -10.85 6.33 6.38
N ALA A 58 -11.13 6.73 7.63
CA ALA A 58 -11.67 5.84 8.64
C ALA A 58 -12.90 6.48 9.30
N SER A 59 -13.97 5.71 9.38
CA SER A 59 -15.16 5.97 10.19
C SER A 59 -15.28 4.93 11.30
N GLU A 60 -16.35 5.00 12.09
CA GLU A 60 -16.62 4.03 13.15
C GLU A 60 -16.81 2.58 12.65
N ASN A 61 -17.24 2.39 11.40
CA ASN A 61 -17.64 1.09 10.85
C ASN A 61 -16.90 0.69 9.57
N ARG A 62 -16.05 1.58 9.02
CA ARG A 62 -15.40 1.37 7.73
C ARG A 62 -14.05 2.04 7.68
N ILE A 63 -13.09 1.33 7.10
CA ILE A 63 -11.80 1.89 6.69
C ILE A 63 -11.70 1.73 5.18
N THR A 64 -11.32 2.80 4.49
CA THR A 64 -11.04 2.77 3.06
C THR A 64 -9.61 3.21 2.82
N VAL A 65 -8.79 2.32 2.26
CA VAL A 65 -7.44 2.63 1.81
C VAL A 65 -7.42 2.63 0.29
N ARG A 66 -7.00 3.73 -0.32
CA ARG A 66 -6.90 3.84 -1.77
C ARG A 66 -5.45 3.95 -2.18
N PHE A 67 -5.03 3.09 -3.07
CA PHE A 67 -3.80 3.23 -3.83
C PHE A 67 -4.19 3.76 -5.20
N GLY A 68 -3.97 5.06 -5.46
CA GLY A 68 -4.30 5.69 -6.74
C GLY A 68 -3.52 5.07 -7.91
N ALA A 69 -3.94 5.34 -9.15
CA ALA A 69 -3.24 4.89 -10.34
C ALA A 69 -1.78 5.39 -10.36
N ARG A 70 -0.87 4.57 -10.89
CA ARG A 70 0.56 4.90 -10.98
C ARG A 70 0.80 5.82 -12.18
N GLY A 71 1.48 6.93 -11.93
CA GLY A 71 2.05 7.81 -12.95
C GLY A 71 3.54 7.57 -13.17
N GLY A 72 4.03 8.01 -14.33
CA GLY A 72 5.40 7.79 -14.81
C GLY A 72 5.60 6.43 -15.49
N SER A 73 6.78 6.19 -16.06
CA SER A 73 7.07 5.00 -16.87
C SER A 73 7.78 3.87 -16.13
N PHE A 74 8.29 4.12 -14.91
CA PHE A 74 8.96 3.08 -14.14
C PHE A 74 7.96 2.03 -13.65
N VAL A 75 8.35 0.76 -13.73
CA VAL A 75 7.56 -0.38 -13.24
C VAL A 75 8.35 -1.06 -12.12
N PRO A 76 7.90 -0.95 -10.85
CA PRO A 76 8.53 -1.67 -9.75
C PRO A 76 8.53 -3.18 -10.00
N GLN A 77 9.61 -3.86 -9.61
CA GLN A 77 9.79 -5.29 -9.87
C GLN A 77 9.03 -6.20 -8.91
N ARG A 78 8.42 -5.67 -7.84
CA ARG A 78 7.64 -6.44 -6.87
C ARG A 78 6.34 -6.97 -7.48
N GLU A 79 5.86 -8.10 -6.98
CA GLU A 79 4.55 -8.65 -7.34
C GLU A 79 3.49 -8.37 -6.28
N THR A 80 3.89 -8.11 -5.03
CA THR A 80 2.94 -8.00 -3.91
C THR A 80 3.13 -6.76 -3.05
N ILE A 81 2.00 -6.25 -2.55
CA ILE A 81 1.95 -5.26 -1.48
C ILE A 81 1.30 -5.92 -0.25
N HIS A 82 1.93 -5.77 0.91
CA HIS A 82 1.31 -6.04 2.20
C HIS A 82 0.75 -4.75 2.78
N LEU A 83 -0.57 -4.59 2.76
CA LEU A 83 -1.25 -3.51 3.46
C LEU A 83 -1.49 -3.93 4.90
N GLU A 84 -0.81 -3.29 5.84
CA GLU A 84 -1.03 -3.49 7.28
C GLU A 84 -1.86 -2.34 7.86
N LEU A 85 -3.02 -2.67 8.42
CA LEU A 85 -3.91 -1.76 9.12
C LEU A 85 -3.66 -1.88 10.62
N ARG A 86 -2.78 -1.03 11.13
CA ARG A 86 -2.35 -1.07 12.52
C ARG A 86 -3.47 -0.61 13.46
N GLY A 87 -3.67 -1.34 14.55
CA GLY A 87 -4.74 -1.10 15.52
C GLY A 87 -6.11 -1.65 15.12
N VAL A 88 -6.23 -2.28 13.95
CA VAL A 88 -7.47 -2.96 13.53
C VAL A 88 -7.44 -4.40 14.01
N GLU A 89 -8.14 -4.69 15.11
CA GLU A 89 -8.11 -6.01 15.76
C GLU A 89 -8.93 -7.08 15.01
N SER A 90 -10.02 -6.68 14.36
CA SER A 90 -10.87 -7.58 13.58
C SER A 90 -11.60 -6.83 12.47
N ALA A 91 -12.03 -7.59 11.47
CA ALA A 91 -12.86 -7.11 10.38
C ALA A 91 -14.00 -8.09 10.13
N ARG A 92 -15.21 -7.57 9.90
CA ARG A 92 -16.38 -8.35 9.47
C ARG A 92 -16.31 -8.72 7.99
N GLY A 93 -15.56 -7.94 7.22
CA GLY A 93 -15.33 -8.18 5.80
C GLY A 93 -14.23 -7.29 5.26
N VAL A 94 -13.50 -7.80 4.28
CA VAL A 94 -12.51 -7.07 3.50
C VAL A 94 -12.84 -7.25 2.03
N SER A 95 -12.77 -6.16 1.27
CA SER A 95 -12.85 -6.20 -0.18
C SER A 95 -11.70 -5.44 -0.82
N VAL A 96 -11.29 -5.90 -2.00
CA VAL A 96 -10.34 -5.24 -2.87
C VAL A 96 -11.04 -5.00 -4.19
N ASN A 97 -11.19 -3.74 -4.59
CA ASN A 97 -11.95 -3.33 -5.77
C ASN A 97 -13.39 -3.89 -5.80
N GLY A 98 -14.02 -4.00 -4.63
CA GLY A 98 -15.37 -4.53 -4.47
C GLY A 98 -15.48 -6.06 -4.43
N GLU A 99 -14.40 -6.79 -4.70
CA GLU A 99 -14.36 -8.25 -4.59
C GLU A 99 -13.91 -8.68 -3.20
N GLY A 100 -14.56 -9.70 -2.63
CA GLY A 100 -14.21 -10.21 -1.30
C GLY A 100 -12.78 -10.72 -1.24
N ALA A 101 -12.02 -10.28 -0.23
CA ALA A 101 -10.62 -10.63 -0.04
C ALA A 101 -10.37 -11.20 1.36
N GLY A 102 -9.35 -12.05 1.45
CA GLY A 102 -8.87 -12.55 2.73
C GLY A 102 -8.07 -11.49 3.49
N SER A 103 -8.02 -11.65 4.80
CA SER A 103 -7.14 -10.90 5.68
C SER A 103 -6.56 -11.82 6.74
N ARG A 104 -5.42 -11.43 7.31
CA ARG A 104 -4.74 -12.17 8.36
C ARG A 104 -4.44 -11.24 9.52
N ALA A 105 -4.75 -11.66 10.74
CA ALA A 105 -4.32 -10.95 11.94
C ALA A 105 -2.78 -10.96 12.06
N THR A 106 -2.24 -9.83 12.46
CA THR A 106 -0.83 -9.65 12.86
C THR A 106 -0.79 -9.28 14.33
N GLU A 107 0.40 -9.23 14.93
CA GLU A 107 0.55 -8.79 16.32
C GLU A 107 0.04 -7.36 16.55
N GLY A 108 0.09 -6.51 15.52
CA GLY A 108 -0.27 -5.09 15.59
C GLY A 108 -1.58 -4.70 14.90
N GLY A 109 -2.29 -5.62 14.25
CA GLY A 109 -3.52 -5.29 13.52
C GLY A 109 -3.92 -6.32 12.47
N LEU A 110 -4.33 -5.83 11.30
CA LEU A 110 -4.83 -6.66 10.20
C LEU A 110 -3.97 -6.47 8.94
N MET A 111 -3.57 -7.56 8.29
CA MET A 111 -2.86 -7.53 7.01
C MET A 111 -3.75 -8.00 5.87
N VAL A 112 -3.70 -7.27 4.75
CA VAL A 112 -4.31 -7.63 3.46
C VAL A 112 -3.20 -7.71 2.42
N THR A 113 -3.09 -8.85 1.73
CA THR A 113 -2.15 -9.02 0.62
C THR A 113 -2.81 -8.56 -0.68
N LEU A 114 -2.16 -7.64 -1.40
CA LEU A 114 -2.64 -7.07 -2.65
C LEU A 114 -1.66 -7.41 -3.77
N PRO A 115 -2.12 -7.67 -5.00
CA PRO A 115 -1.24 -7.69 -6.16
C PRO A 115 -0.73 -6.26 -6.46
N GLU A 116 0.56 -6.12 -6.80
CA GLU A 116 1.09 -4.87 -7.35
C GLU A 116 0.54 -4.69 -8.77
N THR A 117 -0.25 -3.62 -8.95
CA THR A 117 -0.74 -3.22 -10.26
C THR A 117 -0.52 -1.72 -10.47
N GLY A 118 -0.39 -1.31 -11.73
CA GLY A 118 -0.33 0.11 -12.10
C GLY A 118 -1.68 0.83 -12.02
N GLY A 119 -2.79 0.08 -11.92
CA GLY A 119 -4.13 0.63 -11.79
C GLY A 119 -4.44 1.11 -10.38
N GLU A 120 -5.60 1.77 -10.24
CA GLU A 120 -6.15 2.06 -8.92
C GLU A 120 -6.53 0.76 -8.20
N THR A 121 -6.20 0.70 -6.91
CA THR A 121 -6.63 -0.36 -6.00
C THR A 121 -7.30 0.27 -4.79
N VAL A 122 -8.55 -0.11 -4.52
CA VAL A 122 -9.32 0.34 -3.35
C VAL A 122 -9.52 -0.85 -2.43
N VAL A 123 -9.10 -0.71 -1.18
CA VAL A 123 -9.33 -1.68 -0.12
C VAL A 123 -10.37 -1.12 0.84
N GLU A 124 -11.46 -1.84 1.05
CA GLU A 124 -12.46 -1.50 2.06
C GLU A 124 -12.45 -2.57 3.16
N VAL A 125 -12.48 -2.12 4.41
CA VAL A 125 -12.56 -2.96 5.59
C VAL A 125 -13.77 -2.54 6.41
N VAL A 126 -14.65 -3.50 6.67
CA VAL A 126 -15.81 -3.32 7.55
C VAL A 126 -15.43 -3.80 8.95
N LEU A 127 -15.61 -2.93 9.94
CA LEU A 127 -15.32 -3.18 11.37
C LEU A 127 -16.54 -3.76 12.10
#